data_AF-A0A022RDJ8-F1
#
_entry.id   AF-A0A022RDJ8-F1
#
_cell.length_a   1.000
_cell.length_b   1.000
_cell.length_c   1.000
_cell.angle_alpha   90.00
_cell.angle_beta   90.00
_cell.angle_gamma   90.00
#
_symmetry.space_group_name_H-M   'P 1'
#
loop_
_entity.id
_entity.type
_entity.pdbx_description
1 polymer ?
#
loop_
_entity_poly.entity_id
_entity_poly.type
_entity_poly.pdbx_seq_one_letter_code
_entity_poly.pdbx_strand_id
1 'polypeptide(L)'
;MFLSRTHNNLKMIAVLVAKVYGYRMSLWAEHTGTLEHCFEQPESLECTRRIKWMGERNWSQFAANEITDMKGHLLKYPVDVDRTGKVKSLPGCETFPDMGGKIIGTFTGIQENLTI
;
A
#
# COMPACT_ATOMS: atom_id res chain seq x y z
N MET A 1 -29.09 32.63 13.37
CA MET A 1 -28.04 31.88 14.13
C MET A 1 -27.78 30.47 13.56
N PHE A 2 -28.80 29.69 13.19
CA PHE A 2 -28.64 28.34 12.62
C PHE A 2 -27.87 28.28 11.28
N LEU A 3 -28.16 29.18 10.33
CA LEU A 3 -27.46 29.25 9.03
C LEU A 3 -25.96 29.61 9.12
N SER A 4 -25.58 30.39 10.15
CA SER A 4 -24.17 30.73 10.40
C SER A 4 -23.40 29.53 10.98
N ARG A 5 -24.05 28.72 11.83
CA ARG A 5 -23.46 27.48 12.36
C ARG A 5 -23.27 26.42 11.26
N THR A 6 -24.22 26.26 10.36
CA THR A 6 -24.08 25.31 9.23
C THR A 6 -22.99 25.74 8.26
N HIS A 7 -22.88 27.04 7.95
CA HIS A 7 -21.81 27.59 7.12
C HIS A 7 -20.42 27.41 7.75
N ASN A 8 -20.29 27.67 9.06
CA ASN A 8 -19.03 27.46 9.77
C ASN A 8 -18.65 25.98 9.84
N ASN A 9 -19.61 25.08 10.04
CA ASN A 9 -19.36 23.64 10.01
C ASN A 9 -18.91 23.16 8.62
N LEU A 10 -19.52 23.65 7.54
CA LEU A 10 -19.16 23.30 6.18
C LEU A 10 -17.73 23.75 5.83
N LYS A 11 -17.35 24.97 6.27
CA LYS A 11 -15.96 25.46 6.15
C LYS A 11 -14.97 24.60 6.95
N MET A 12 -15.34 24.21 8.16
CA MET A 12 -14.49 23.36 9.01
C MET A 12 -14.26 21.98 8.38
N ILE A 13 -15.32 21.37 7.84
CA ILE A 13 -15.23 20.11 7.09
C ILE A 13 -14.33 20.26 5.86
N ALA A 14 -14.49 21.33 5.08
CA ALA A 14 -13.65 21.56 3.90
C ALA A 14 -12.15 21.66 4.25
N VAL A 15 -11.80 22.34 5.35
CA VAL A 15 -10.42 22.43 5.84
C VAL A 15 -9.88 21.05 6.24
N LEU A 16 -10.68 20.24 6.95
CA LEU A 16 -10.28 18.89 7.35
C LEU A 16 -10.08 17.97 6.13
N VAL A 17 -11.01 18.00 5.17
CA VAL A 17 -10.91 17.22 3.92
C VAL A 17 -9.64 17.58 3.17
N ALA A 18 -9.32 18.88 3.04
CA ALA A 18 -8.09 19.32 2.38
C ALA A 18 -6.82 18.85 3.09
N LYS A 19 -6.79 18.87 4.43
CA LYS A 19 -5.64 18.40 5.21
C LYS A 19 -5.41 16.90 5.06
N VAL A 20 -6.46 16.09 5.15
CA VAL A 20 -6.36 14.63 4.98
C VAL A 20 -5.93 14.29 3.56
N TYR A 21 -6.51 14.97 2.56
CA TYR A 21 -6.11 14.81 1.17
C TYR A 21 -4.63 15.14 0.96
N GLY A 22 -4.17 16.30 1.43
CA GLY A 22 -2.78 16.73 1.29
C GLY A 22 -1.80 15.79 2.00
N TYR A 23 -2.15 15.34 3.21
CA TYR A 23 -1.34 14.36 3.94
C TYR A 23 -1.22 13.03 3.21
N ARG A 24 -2.34 12.50 2.69
CA ARG A 24 -2.34 11.28 1.86
C ARG A 24 -1.47 11.43 0.62
N MET A 25 -1.61 12.53 -0.11
CA MET A 25 -0.81 12.80 -1.31
C MET A 25 0.69 12.91 -0.99
N SER A 26 1.05 13.51 0.15
CA SER A 26 2.44 13.56 0.63
C SER A 26 3.00 12.17 0.92
N LEU A 27 2.26 11.33 1.64
CA LEU A 27 2.68 9.94 1.92
C LEU A 27 2.81 9.11 0.63
N TRP A 28 1.89 9.31 -0.31
CA TRP A 28 1.97 8.64 -1.60
C TRP A 28 3.19 9.11 -2.40
N ALA A 29 3.51 10.41 -2.40
CA ALA A 29 4.73 10.90 -3.03
C ALA A 29 5.99 10.29 -2.43
N GLU A 30 6.06 10.17 -1.10
CA GLU A 30 7.17 9.54 -0.39
C GLU A 30 7.33 8.06 -0.79
N HIS A 31 6.25 7.28 -0.76
CA HIS A 31 6.31 5.85 -1.05
C HIS A 31 6.44 5.52 -2.53
N THR A 32 5.88 6.34 -3.43
CA THR A 32 5.89 6.08 -4.87
C THR A 32 7.02 6.81 -5.60
N GLY A 33 7.61 7.83 -4.99
CA GLY A 33 8.63 8.69 -5.59
C GLY A 33 8.09 9.66 -6.65
N THR A 34 6.77 9.82 -6.76
CA THR A 34 6.13 10.62 -7.81
C THR A 34 4.76 11.15 -7.37
N LEU A 35 4.23 12.11 -8.12
CA LEU A 35 2.85 12.56 -8.03
C LEU A 35 2.19 12.35 -9.40
N GLU A 36 1.11 11.59 -9.43
CA GLU A 36 0.34 11.31 -10.64
C GLU A 36 -1.12 11.71 -10.45
N HIS A 37 -1.75 12.20 -11.52
CA HIS A 37 -3.13 12.70 -11.48
C HIS A 37 -4.14 11.63 -11.02
N CYS A 38 -3.92 10.35 -11.36
CA CYS A 38 -4.81 9.28 -10.90
C CYS A 38 -4.80 9.12 -9.37
N PHE A 39 -3.75 9.58 -8.66
CA PHE A 39 -3.68 9.52 -7.20
C PHE A 39 -4.72 10.43 -6.55
N GLU A 40 -5.23 11.43 -7.25
CA GLU A 40 -6.30 12.29 -6.74
C GLU A 40 -7.61 11.53 -6.49
N GLN A 41 -7.83 10.43 -7.23
CA GLN A 41 -8.99 9.54 -7.14
C GLN A 41 -8.56 8.11 -6.77
N PRO A 42 -8.20 7.84 -5.50
CA PRO A 42 -7.66 6.55 -5.06
C PRO A 42 -8.60 5.36 -5.30
N GLU A 43 -9.91 5.60 -5.27
CA GLU A 43 -10.96 4.60 -5.51
C GLU A 43 -11.07 4.19 -6.99
N SER A 44 -10.46 4.95 -7.91
CA SER A 44 -10.51 4.64 -9.33
C SER A 44 -9.73 3.36 -9.64
N LEU A 45 -10.25 2.59 -10.60
CA LEU A 45 -9.59 1.38 -11.09
C LEU A 45 -8.23 1.70 -11.74
N GLU A 46 -8.12 2.88 -12.36
CA GLU A 46 -6.88 3.40 -12.93
C GLU A 46 -5.81 3.55 -11.83
N CYS A 47 -6.14 4.27 -10.75
CA CYS A 47 -5.23 4.50 -9.65
C CYS A 47 -4.79 3.20 -8.98
N THR A 48 -5.75 2.31 -8.70
CA THR A 48 -5.45 1.01 -8.08
C THR A 48 -4.53 0.16 -8.97
N ARG A 49 -4.76 0.14 -10.29
CA ARG A 49 -3.89 -0.58 -11.24
C ARG A 49 -2.50 0.04 -11.31
N ARG A 50 -2.42 1.38 -11.27
CA ARG A 50 -1.15 2.11 -11.31
C ARG A 50 -0.30 1.81 -10.07
N ILE A 51 -0.87 1.93 -8.88
CA ILE A 51 -0.22 1.61 -7.60
C ILE A 51 0.25 0.15 -7.57
N LYS A 52 -0.60 -0.79 -8.01
CA LYS A 52 -0.22 -2.20 -8.12
C LYS A 52 0.99 -2.40 -9.04
N TRP A 53 0.96 -1.81 -10.24
CA TRP A 53 2.07 -1.92 -11.20
C TRP A 53 3.38 -1.38 -10.63
N MET A 54 3.33 -0.25 -9.91
CA MET A 54 4.51 0.32 -9.25
C MET A 54 5.04 -0.63 -8.18
N GLY A 55 4.17 -1.17 -7.34
CA GLY A 55 4.55 -2.14 -6.31
C GLY A 55 5.16 -3.43 -6.90
N GLU A 56 4.65 -3.92 -8.03
CA GLU A 56 5.19 -5.10 -8.72
C GLU A 56 6.57 -4.86 -9.31
N ARG A 57 6.77 -3.70 -9.95
CA ARG A 57 8.07 -3.30 -10.49
C ARG A 57 9.10 -3.11 -9.38
N ASN A 58 8.71 -2.40 -8.31
CA ASN A 58 9.60 -2.16 -7.18
C ASN A 58 9.95 -3.47 -6.45
N TRP A 59 9.01 -4.40 -6.28
CA TRP A 59 9.29 -5.73 -5.75
C TRP A 59 10.32 -6.48 -6.60
N SER A 60 10.15 -6.46 -7.93
CA SER A 60 11.07 -7.13 -8.85
C SER A 60 12.49 -6.56 -8.76
N GLN A 61 12.62 -5.25 -8.54
CA GLN A 61 13.92 -4.59 -8.33
C GLN A 61 14.49 -4.91 -6.93
N PHE A 62 13.66 -4.87 -5.89
CA PHE A 62 14.06 -5.17 -4.51
C PHE A 62 14.57 -6.60 -4.34
N ALA A 63 13.91 -7.57 -4.98
CA ALA A 63 14.27 -8.98 -4.90
C ALA A 63 15.31 -9.41 -5.96
N ALA A 64 15.85 -8.49 -6.76
CA ALA A 64 16.86 -8.80 -7.76
C ALA A 64 18.22 -9.09 -7.11
N ASN A 65 19.03 -9.94 -7.76
CA ASN A 65 20.40 -10.23 -7.31
C ASN A 65 21.32 -8.99 -7.40
N GLU A 66 21.03 -8.07 -8.32
CA GLU A 66 21.79 -6.84 -8.49
C GLU A 66 21.18 -5.70 -7.69
N ILE A 67 21.98 -5.11 -6.81
CA ILE A 67 21.58 -3.97 -6.01
C ILE A 67 21.59 -2.71 -6.89
N THR A 68 20.45 -2.05 -6.97
CA THR A 68 20.27 -0.81 -7.72
C THR A 68 19.45 0.18 -6.91
N ASP A 69 19.66 1.48 -7.14
CA ASP A 69 18.91 2.51 -6.45
C ASP A 69 17.42 2.45 -6.82
N MET A 70 16.57 2.37 -5.80
CA MET A 70 15.12 2.38 -5.95
C MET A 70 14.59 3.82 -5.86
N LYS A 71 13.60 4.14 -6.70
CA LYS A 71 12.98 5.47 -6.71
C LYS A 71 11.79 5.61 -5.75
N GLY A 72 11.24 4.49 -5.28
CA GLY A 72 10.11 4.46 -4.36
C GLY A 72 10.18 3.24 -3.47
N HIS A 73 9.48 3.32 -2.34
CA HIS A 73 9.50 2.32 -1.27
C HIS A 73 8.24 1.44 -1.25
N LEU A 74 7.23 1.76 -2.07
CA LEU A 74 6.04 0.94 -2.20
C LEU A 74 6.38 -0.41 -2.84
N LEU A 75 6.17 -1.50 -2.12
CA LEU A 75 6.32 -2.87 -2.60
C LEU A 75 4.96 -3.57 -2.63
N LYS A 76 4.71 -4.37 -3.67
CA LYS A 76 3.63 -5.35 -3.61
C LYS A 76 4.03 -6.41 -2.58
N TYR A 77 3.16 -6.65 -1.60
CA TYR A 77 3.38 -7.78 -0.69
C TYR A 77 3.38 -9.10 -1.50
N PRO A 78 4.39 -9.96 -1.36
CA PRO A 78 4.68 -11.06 -2.30
C PRO A 78 3.77 -12.28 -2.16
N VAL A 79 2.47 -12.04 -2.15
CA VAL A 79 1.41 -13.06 -2.13
C VAL A 79 0.63 -13.05 -3.44
N ASP A 80 0.10 -14.21 -3.77
CA ASP A 80 -0.89 -14.43 -4.80
C ASP A 80 -2.22 -14.88 -4.16
N VAL A 81 -3.33 -14.41 -4.72
CA VAL A 81 -4.67 -14.73 -4.26
C VAL A 81 -5.43 -15.32 -5.42
N ASP A 82 -5.81 -16.60 -5.30
CA ASP A 82 -6.52 -17.27 -6.37
C ASP A 82 -8.02 -16.91 -6.40
N ARG A 83 -8.74 -17.45 -7.38
CA ARG A 83 -10.17 -17.18 -7.61
C ARG A 83 -11.07 -17.59 -6.44
N THR A 84 -10.60 -18.44 -5.52
CA THR A 84 -11.34 -18.85 -4.33
C THR A 84 -10.95 -18.06 -3.09
N GLY A 85 -10.03 -17.09 -3.22
CA GLY A 85 -9.53 -16.28 -2.12
C GLY A 85 -8.42 -16.95 -1.31
N LYS A 86 -7.88 -18.09 -1.77
CA LYS A 86 -6.77 -18.76 -1.07
C LYS A 86 -5.48 -17.99 -1.32
N VAL A 87 -4.84 -17.58 -0.23
CA VAL A 87 -3.54 -16.91 -0.23
C VAL A 87 -2.42 -17.93 -0.39
N LYS A 88 -1.50 -17.64 -1.31
CA LYS A 88 -0.28 -18.42 -1.57
C LYS A 88 0.89 -17.45 -1.71
N SER A 89 2.12 -17.95 -1.60
CA SER A 89 3.29 -17.19 -2.02
C SER A 89 3.20 -16.87 -3.51
N LEU A 90 3.65 -15.67 -3.88
CA LEU A 90 3.91 -15.36 -5.29
C LEU A 90 4.96 -16.35 -5.84
N PRO A 91 4.83 -16.89 -7.07
CA PRO A 91 5.79 -17.85 -7.59
C PRO A 91 7.23 -17.33 -7.55
N GLY A 92 8.15 -18.11 -6.99
CA GLY A 92 9.56 -17.72 -6.79
C GLY A 92 9.80 -16.77 -5.61
N CYS A 93 8.77 -16.53 -4.79
CA CYS A 93 8.83 -15.71 -3.57
C CYS A 93 8.31 -16.53 -2.37
N GLU A 94 8.90 -17.69 -2.11
CA GLU A 94 8.50 -18.55 -1.00
C GLU A 94 8.95 -17.97 0.35
N THR A 95 10.09 -17.27 0.36
CA THR A 95 10.71 -16.68 1.55
C THR A 95 11.03 -15.20 1.37
N PHE A 96 11.10 -14.45 2.46
CA PHE A 96 11.65 -13.09 2.42
C PHE A 96 13.10 -13.12 1.91
N PRO A 97 13.48 -12.19 1.01
CA PRO A 97 14.88 -12.00 0.64
C PRO A 97 15.76 -11.88 1.88
N ASP A 98 16.95 -12.48 1.83
CA ASP A 98 18.00 -12.45 2.86
C ASP A 98 17.69 -13.07 4.23
N MET A 99 16.43 -13.32 4.59
CA MET A 99 16.04 -13.85 5.90
C MET A 99 15.61 -15.32 5.89
N GLY A 100 15.09 -15.84 4.78
CA GLY A 100 14.63 -17.23 4.67
C GLY A 100 13.32 -17.56 5.41
N GLY A 101 12.69 -16.60 6.08
CA GLY A 101 11.36 -16.77 6.68
C GLY A 101 10.27 -16.91 5.61
N LYS A 102 9.32 -17.83 5.79
CA LYS A 102 8.23 -18.05 4.82
C LYS A 102 7.28 -16.86 4.76
N ILE A 103 6.97 -16.39 3.55
CA ILE A 103 6.09 -15.23 3.32
C ILE A 103 4.65 -15.46 3.80
N ILE A 104 4.16 -16.70 3.64
CA ILE A 104 2.84 -17.13 4.12
C ILE A 104 2.84 -17.53 5.60
N GLY A 105 3.97 -17.34 6.29
CA GLY A 105 4.19 -17.80 7.65
C GLY A 105 4.27 -19.32 7.77
N THR A 106 4.35 -19.76 9.03
CA THR A 106 4.29 -21.17 9.42
C THR A 106 3.29 -21.30 10.54
N PHE A 107 2.39 -22.28 10.44
CA PHE A 107 1.55 -22.64 11.58
C PHE A 107 2.40 -23.43 12.58
N THR A 108 2.89 -22.74 13.60
CA THR A 108 3.45 -23.37 14.79
C THR A 108 2.32 -23.62 15.77
N GLY A 109 2.26 -24.80 16.42
CA GLY A 109 1.23 -25.16 17.41
C GLY A 109 1.28 -24.38 18.73
N ILE A 110 1.70 -23.11 18.66
CA ILE A 110 1.74 -22.15 19.75
C ILE A 110 0.30 -21.66 19.97
N GLN A 111 -0.10 -21.48 21.23
CA GLN A 111 -1.44 -20.98 21.54
C GLN A 111 -1.68 -19.62 20.87
N GLU A 112 -2.85 -19.45 20.26
CA GLU A 112 -3.25 -18.25 19.51
C GLU A 112 -3.17 -16.97 20.36
N ASN A 113 -3.26 -17.06 21.69
CA ASN A 113 -3.11 -15.92 22.61
C ASN A 113 -1.68 -15.36 22.71
N LEU A 114 -0.69 -16.01 22.10
CA LEU A 114 0.72 -15.60 22.14
C LEU A 114 1.20 -14.94 20.83
N THR A 115 0.37 -14.88 19.79
CA THR A 115 0.69 -14.24 18.51
C THR A 115 -0.43 -13.29 18.12
N ILE A 116 -0.20 -11.99 18.32
CA ILE A 116 -1.09 -10.86 17.99
C ILE A 116 -0.59 -10.19 16.71
#